data_AF-A0A210PZK7-F1
#
_entry.id   AF-A0A210PZK7-F1
#
_cell.length_a   1.000
_cell.length_b   1.000
_cell.length_c   1.000
_cell.angle_alpha   90.00
_cell.angle_beta   90.00
_cell.angle_gamma   90.00
#
_symmetry.space_group_name_H-M   'P 1'
#
loop_
_entity.id
_entity.type
_entity.pdbx_description
1 polymer ?
#
loop_
_entity_poly.entity_id
_entity_poly.type
_entity_poly.pdbx_seq_one_letter_code
_entity_poly.pdbx_strand_id
1 'polypeptide(L)'
;MKAHIIERRACHSLVVIWMISIIVGAPLLYIRQVNERHWKDHVERWCDGEWPSVQYDVSAENKTLYYRPARVAYWTFVSLMLFIIPILAMFGAYCGIMKTLWSARAPGERLKGEIKVQTKMKRKVVIMLVFILTIFTVCWVPLIVTILYAEYRPEQTERVSTWYQ
;
A
#
# COMPACT_ATOMS: atom_id res chain seq x y z
N MET A 1 27.89 0.66 23.99
CA MET A 1 26.49 0.45 24.46
C MET A 1 25.42 1.00 23.49
N LYS A 2 25.50 2.26 23.00
CA LYS A 2 24.50 2.82 22.07
C LYS A 2 24.35 2.05 20.73
N ALA A 3 25.43 1.47 20.20
CA ALA A 3 25.40 0.69 18.95
C ALA A 3 24.51 -0.57 19.06
N HIS A 4 24.69 -1.40 20.10
CA HIS A 4 23.85 -2.58 20.33
C HIS A 4 22.37 -2.25 20.56
N ILE A 5 22.06 -1.08 21.12
CA ILE A 5 20.67 -0.64 21.32
C ILE A 5 20.01 -0.29 19.99
N ILE A 6 20.75 0.31 19.04
CA ILE A 6 20.24 0.62 17.69
C ILE A 6 20.03 -0.67 16.89
N GLU A 7 20.97 -1.61 16.98
CA GLU A 7 20.90 -2.92 16.34
C GLU A 7 19.72 -3.75 16.84
N ARG A 8 19.52 -3.84 18.16
CA ARG A 8 18.38 -4.56 18.75
C ARG A 8 17.02 -3.95 18.35
N ARG A 9 16.95 -2.62 18.24
CA ARG A 9 15.74 -1.92 17.79
C ARG A 9 15.47 -2.16 16.30
N ALA A 10 16.52 -2.17 15.47
CA ALA A 10 16.39 -2.45 14.04
C ALA A 10 15.90 -3.89 13.79
N CYS A 11 16.50 -4.89 14.46
CA CYS A 11 16.02 -6.27 14.36
C CYS A 11 14.56 -6.41 14.82
N HIS A 12 14.18 -5.76 15.92
CA HIS A 12 12.79 -5.77 16.36
C HIS A 12 11.85 -5.15 15.32
N SER A 13 12.20 -3.99 14.74
CA SER A 13 11.41 -3.37 13.68
C SER A 13 11.27 -4.28 12.45
N LEU A 14 12.34 -4.97 12.05
CA LEU A 14 12.29 -5.92 10.94
C LEU A 14 11.33 -7.08 11.23
N VAL A 15 11.41 -7.68 12.42
CA VAL A 15 10.50 -8.76 12.82
C VAL A 15 9.05 -8.29 12.79
N VAL A 16 8.76 -7.10 13.32
CA VAL A 16 7.40 -6.53 13.29
C VAL A 16 6.91 -6.30 11.85
N ILE A 17 7.76 -5.75 10.98
CA ILE A 17 7.41 -5.52 9.56
C ILE A 17 7.10 -6.85 8.85
N TRP A 18 7.92 -7.87 9.06
CA TRP A 18 7.68 -9.21 8.50
C TRP A 18 6.37 -9.81 9.01
N MET A 19 6.11 -9.74 10.32
CA MET A 19 4.88 -10.24 10.91
C MET A 19 3.64 -9.53 10.34
N ILE A 20 3.67 -8.19 10.26
CA ILE A 20 2.57 -7.41 9.67
C ILE A 20 2.35 -7.80 8.21
N SER A 21 3.44 -7.94 7.43
CA SER A 21 3.35 -8.32 6.01
C SER A 21 2.73 -9.69 5.82
N ILE A 22 3.09 -10.67 6.65
CA ILE A 22 2.51 -12.02 6.65
C ILE A 22 1.03 -11.95 7.03
N ILE A 23 0.68 -11.21 8.08
CA ILE A 23 -0.72 -11.09 8.54
C ILE A 23 -1.61 -10.46 7.46
N VAL A 24 -1.13 -9.40 6.79
CA VAL A 24 -1.89 -8.73 5.74
C VAL A 24 -2.01 -9.60 4.47
N GLY A 25 -0.98 -10.38 4.14
CA GLY A 25 -0.96 -11.27 2.99
C GLY A 25 -1.65 -12.62 3.21
N ALA A 26 -1.76 -13.10 4.45
CA ALA A 26 -2.31 -14.42 4.77
C ALA A 26 -3.74 -14.66 4.26
N PRO A 27 -4.69 -13.70 4.34
CA PRO A 27 -6.03 -13.89 3.78
C PRO A 27 -6.02 -14.19 2.28
N LEU A 28 -5.06 -13.64 1.52
CA LEU A 28 -4.96 -13.88 0.09
C LEU A 28 -4.62 -15.34 -0.23
N LEU A 29 -3.90 -16.05 0.64
CA LEU A 29 -3.58 -17.46 0.43
C LEU A 29 -4.83 -18.35 0.47
N TYR A 30 -5.85 -17.94 1.23
CA TYR A 30 -7.11 -18.67 1.29
C TYR A 30 -8.08 -18.24 0.18
N ILE A 31 -8.14 -16.94 -0.09
CA ILE A 31 -9.15 -16.35 -0.99
C ILE A 31 -8.77 -16.47 -2.47
N ARG A 32 -7.47 -16.45 -2.81
CA ARG A 32 -7.00 -16.61 -4.20
C ARG A 32 -7.16 -18.06 -4.63
N GLN A 33 -8.01 -18.28 -5.63
CA GLN A 33 -8.21 -19.60 -6.22
C GLN A 33 -8.04 -19.54 -7.74
N VAL A 34 -7.72 -20.69 -8.34
CA VAL A 34 -7.68 -20.85 -9.79
C VAL A 34 -9.10 -21.10 -10.28
N ASN A 35 -9.54 -20.29 -11.21
CA ASN A 35 -10.83 -20.41 -11.87
C ASN A 35 -10.59 -20.82 -13.32
N GLU A 36 -11.48 -21.66 -13.85
CA GLU A 36 -11.42 -22.13 -15.22
C GLU A 36 -12.73 -21.79 -15.93
N ARG A 37 -12.64 -21.21 -17.14
CA ARG A 37 -13.76 -21.00 -18.05
C ARG A 37 -13.54 -21.84 -19.27
N HIS A 38 -14.46 -22.75 -19.50
CA HIS A 38 -14.48 -23.59 -20.67
C HIS A 38 -15.17 -22.82 -21.80
N TRP A 39 -14.37 -22.31 -22.75
CA TRP A 39 -14.88 -21.83 -24.02
C TRP A 39 -15.03 -23.01 -24.99
N LYS A 40 -15.73 -22.80 -26.11
CA LYS A 40 -15.92 -23.87 -27.12
C LYS A 40 -14.60 -24.44 -27.66
N ASP A 41 -13.58 -23.59 -27.82
CA ASP A 41 -12.33 -23.96 -28.50
C ASP A 41 -11.11 -24.03 -27.55
N HIS A 42 -11.22 -23.51 -26.32
CA HIS A 42 -10.11 -23.48 -25.36
C HIS A 42 -10.60 -23.37 -23.90
N VAL A 43 -9.72 -23.69 -22.96
CA VAL A 43 -9.94 -23.45 -21.53
C VAL A 43 -9.12 -22.23 -21.11
N GLU A 44 -9.79 -21.20 -20.62
CA GLU A 44 -9.16 -20.03 -20.04
C GLU A 44 -9.02 -20.24 -18.53
N ARG A 45 -7.79 -20.13 -18.02
CA ARG A 45 -7.48 -20.25 -16.59
C ARG A 45 -7.03 -18.91 -16.05
N TRP A 46 -7.65 -18.42 -14.98
CA TRP A 46 -7.22 -17.21 -14.29
C TRP A 46 -7.18 -17.42 -12.78
N CYS A 47 -6.39 -16.60 -12.09
CA CYS A 47 -6.32 -16.59 -10.64
C CYS A 47 -6.98 -15.32 -10.11
N ASP A 48 -8.15 -15.45 -9.50
CA ASP A 48 -8.84 -14.33 -8.86
C ASP A 48 -9.35 -14.73 -7.48
N GLY A 49 -9.59 -13.72 -6.64
CA GLY A 49 -10.21 -13.94 -5.36
C GLY A 49 -11.71 -14.19 -5.52
N GLU A 50 -12.21 -15.26 -4.93
CA GLU A 50 -13.65 -15.46 -4.82
C GLU A 50 -14.16 -14.68 -3.61
N TRP A 51 -14.91 -13.61 -3.87
CA TRP A 51 -15.43 -12.70 -2.84
C TRP A 51 -16.95 -12.70 -2.91
N PRO A 52 -17.66 -12.66 -1.77
CA PRO A 52 -19.12 -12.61 -1.76
C PRO A 52 -19.58 -11.35 -2.49
N SER A 53 -20.44 -11.56 -3.50
CA SER A 53 -21.07 -10.48 -4.26
C SER A 53 -22.50 -10.27 -3.78
N VAL A 54 -22.91 -9.01 -3.76
CA VAL A 54 -24.29 -8.60 -3.53
C VAL A 54 -24.86 -8.18 -4.88
N GLN A 55 -25.99 -8.79 -5.22
CA GLN A 55 -26.67 -8.54 -6.49
C GLN A 55 -27.75 -7.47 -6.30
N TYR A 56 -27.76 -6.48 -7.17
CA TYR A 56 -28.75 -5.40 -7.19
C TYR A 56 -29.43 -5.37 -8.55
N ASP A 57 -30.72 -5.69 -8.57
CA ASP A 57 -31.52 -5.67 -9.79
C ASP A 57 -32.06 -4.26 -10.05
N VAL A 58 -31.67 -3.67 -11.17
CA VAL A 58 -32.14 -2.35 -11.58
C VAL A 58 -33.35 -2.54 -12.50
N SER A 59 -34.54 -2.52 -11.88
CA SER A 59 -35.82 -2.80 -12.56
C SER A 59 -36.10 -1.88 -13.77
N ALA A 60 -35.56 -0.66 -13.75
CA ALA A 60 -35.72 0.31 -14.84
C ALA A 60 -34.96 -0.06 -16.13
N GLU A 61 -33.89 -0.86 -16.05
CA GLU A 61 -33.02 -1.17 -17.20
C GLU A 61 -32.86 -2.66 -17.50
N ASN A 62 -33.56 -3.54 -16.76
CA ASN A 62 -33.41 -5.00 -16.88
C ASN A 62 -31.96 -5.51 -16.71
N LYS A 63 -31.14 -4.77 -15.94
CA LYS A 63 -29.73 -5.07 -15.66
C LYS A 63 -29.54 -5.55 -14.22
N THR A 64 -28.58 -6.45 -14.02
CA THR A 64 -28.15 -6.89 -12.70
C THR A 64 -26.75 -6.34 -12.43
N LEU A 65 -26.58 -5.70 -11.28
CA LEU A 65 -25.31 -5.14 -10.84
C LEU A 65 -24.72 -6.05 -9.76
N TYR A 66 -23.44 -6.39 -9.91
CA TYR A 66 -22.70 -7.12 -8.89
C TYR A 66 -21.74 -6.19 -8.16
N TYR A 67 -21.87 -6.12 -6.85
CA TYR A 67 -21.00 -5.32 -5.98
C TYR A 67 -20.33 -6.22 -4.94
N ARG A 68 -19.02 -6.07 -4.74
CA ARG A 68 -18.21 -6.91 -3.84
C ARG A 68 -17.67 -6.07 -2.66
N PRO A 69 -18.49 -5.75 -1.63
CA PRO A 69 -18.10 -4.84 -0.56
C PRO A 69 -16.86 -5.29 0.21
N ALA A 70 -16.76 -6.59 0.47
CA ALA A 70 -15.64 -7.16 1.21
C ALA A 70 -14.30 -7.00 0.46
N ARG A 71 -14.33 -7.16 -0.86
CA ARG A 71 -13.15 -7.01 -1.74
C ARG A 71 -12.66 -5.57 -1.75
N VAL A 72 -13.60 -4.63 -1.92
CA VAL A 72 -13.33 -3.18 -1.87
C VAL A 72 -12.75 -2.78 -0.52
N ALA A 73 -13.38 -3.22 0.58
CA ALA A 73 -12.92 -2.93 1.93
C ALA A 73 -11.51 -3.48 2.18
N TYR A 74 -11.23 -4.72 1.75
CA TYR A 74 -9.91 -5.33 1.87
C TYR A 74 -8.85 -4.54 1.12
N TRP A 75 -9.01 -4.31 -0.19
CA TRP A 75 -8.00 -3.60 -0.99
C TRP A 75 -7.81 -2.15 -0.54
N THR A 76 -8.88 -1.49 -0.09
CA THR A 76 -8.79 -0.15 0.51
C THR A 76 -8.00 -0.19 1.81
N PHE A 77 -8.31 -1.11 2.71
CA PHE A 77 -7.60 -1.27 3.98
C PHE A 77 -6.12 -1.57 3.77
N VAL A 78 -5.79 -2.53 2.90
CA VAL A 78 -4.41 -2.89 2.57
C VAL A 78 -3.64 -1.70 2.00
N SER A 79 -4.24 -0.96 1.07
CA SER A 79 -3.62 0.24 0.49
C SER A 79 -3.35 1.31 1.54
N LEU A 80 -4.31 1.56 2.44
CA LEU A 80 -4.11 2.51 3.54
C LEU A 80 -3.01 2.07 4.50
N MET A 81 -3.04 0.80 4.91
CA MET A 81 -2.18 0.26 5.95
C MET A 81 -0.73 0.11 5.48
N LEU A 82 -0.51 -0.36 4.25
CA LEU A 82 0.83 -0.61 3.71
C LEU A 82 1.48 0.60 3.04
N PHE A 83 0.71 1.64 2.71
CA PHE A 83 1.23 2.79 1.98
C PHE A 83 1.03 4.12 2.72
N ILE A 84 -0.22 4.46 3.05
CA ILE A 84 -0.51 5.77 3.66
C ILE A 84 0.10 5.89 5.06
N ILE A 85 -0.07 4.87 5.92
CA ILE A 85 0.49 4.90 7.29
C ILE A 85 2.04 5.03 7.26
N PRO A 86 2.79 4.20 6.51
CA PRO A 86 4.23 4.34 6.40
C PRO A 86 4.68 5.69 5.85
N ILE A 87 4.00 6.22 4.82
CA ILE A 87 4.33 7.53 4.24
C ILE A 87 4.15 8.65 5.27
N LEU A 88 3.01 8.67 5.99
CA LEU A 88 2.74 9.69 7.00
C LEU A 88 3.74 9.61 8.17
N ALA A 89 4.04 8.40 8.65
CA ALA A 89 5.03 8.20 9.71
C ALA A 89 6.43 8.70 9.30
N MET A 90 6.87 8.35 8.09
CA MET A 90 8.16 8.78 7.56
C MET A 90 8.20 10.29 7.30
N PHE A 91 7.15 10.85 6.73
CA PHE A 91 7.03 12.29 6.50
C PHE A 91 7.09 13.07 7.82
N GLY A 92 6.31 12.65 8.83
CA GLY A 92 6.34 13.25 10.16
C GLY A 92 7.72 13.17 10.82
N ALA A 93 8.38 12.01 10.77
CA ALA A 93 9.73 11.83 11.29
C ALA A 93 10.74 12.75 10.59
N TYR A 94 10.69 12.84 9.26
CA TYR A 94 11.61 13.70 8.50
C TYR A 94 11.34 15.19 8.70
N CYS A 95 10.08 15.61 8.80
CA CYS A 95 9.73 16.98 9.17
C CYS A 95 10.29 17.32 10.57
N GLY A 96 10.16 16.42 11.54
CA GLY A 96 10.74 16.58 12.88
C GLY A 96 12.27 16.73 12.82
N ILE A 97 12.94 15.81 12.11
CA ILE A 97 14.40 15.85 11.94
C ILE A 97 14.85 17.14 11.26
N MET A 98 14.17 17.61 10.21
CA MET A 98 14.49 18.87 9.54
C MET A 98 14.32 20.08 10.46
N LYS A 99 13.24 20.13 11.27
CA LYS A 99 13.00 21.19 12.25
C LYS A 99 14.09 21.22 13.32
N THR A 100 14.43 20.07 13.90
CA THR A 100 15.52 19.96 14.88
C THR A 100 16.86 20.40 14.28
N LEU A 101 17.12 20.03 13.02
CA LEU A 101 18.35 20.39 12.33
C LEU A 101 18.44 21.90 12.01
N TRP A 102 17.31 22.54 11.70
CA TRP A 102 17.25 23.99 11.51
C TRP A 102 17.42 24.75 12.83
N SER A 103 16.80 24.26 13.92
CA SER A 103 16.95 24.85 15.26
C SER A 103 18.40 24.73 15.77
N ALA A 104 19.04 23.58 15.60
CA ALA A 104 20.44 23.36 15.96
C ALA A 104 21.45 24.18 15.10
N ARG A 105 20.97 24.90 14.07
CA ARG A 105 21.77 25.77 13.22
C ARG A 105 21.63 27.26 13.59
N ALA A 106 20.83 27.60 14.60
CA ALA A 106 20.70 28.98 15.09
C ALA A 106 22.08 29.55 15.50
N PRO A 107 22.39 30.81 15.13
CA PRO A 107 23.76 31.29 15.05
C PRO A 107 24.28 31.73 16.43
N GLY A 108 25.31 31.04 16.94
CA GLY A 108 26.00 31.45 18.16
C GLY A 108 26.95 30.41 18.75
N GLU A 109 26.69 29.12 18.53
CA GLU A 109 27.45 28.06 19.19
C GLU A 109 28.68 27.63 18.35
N ARG A 110 29.88 27.80 18.91
CA ARG A 110 31.16 27.31 18.38
C ARG A 110 31.20 25.77 18.35
N LEU A 111 30.39 25.17 17.48
CA LEU A 111 30.33 23.72 17.35
C LEU A 111 31.54 23.24 16.54
N LYS A 112 32.38 22.39 17.16
CA LYS A 112 33.60 21.80 16.59
C LYS A 112 33.37 21.29 15.16
N GLY A 113 34.29 21.55 14.23
CA GLY A 113 34.13 21.32 12.79
C GLY A 113 33.66 19.91 12.41
N GLU A 114 34.05 18.89 13.17
CA GLU A 114 33.66 17.49 12.95
C GLU A 114 32.16 17.23 13.17
N ILE A 115 31.55 17.89 14.15
CA ILE A 115 30.10 17.78 14.42
C ILE A 115 29.32 18.48 13.30
N LYS A 116 29.84 19.57 12.72
CA LYS A 116 29.25 20.21 11.53
C LYS A 116 29.28 19.29 10.31
N VAL A 117 30.36 18.54 10.09
CA VAL A 117 30.47 17.58 8.98
C VAL A 117 29.45 16.44 9.15
N GLN A 118 29.39 15.83 10.34
CA GLN A 118 28.42 14.75 10.65
C GLN A 118 26.97 15.19 10.45
N THR A 119 26.63 16.40 10.89
CA THR A 119 25.29 16.99 10.74
C THR A 119 24.93 17.25 9.28
N LYS A 120 25.87 17.73 8.46
CA LYS A 120 25.68 17.88 7.00
C LYS A 120 25.46 16.54 6.31
N MET A 121 26.21 15.50 6.68
CA MET A 121 26.05 14.16 6.11
C MET A 121 24.69 13.56 6.46
N LYS A 122 24.26 13.67 7.73
CA LYS A 122 22.91 13.24 8.17
C LYS A 122 21.80 13.95 7.39
N ARG A 123 21.95 15.25 7.12
CA ARG A 123 20.99 16.00 6.29
C ARG A 123 20.90 15.46 4.86
N LYS A 124 22.05 15.17 4.23
CA LYS A 124 22.09 14.60 2.88
C LYS A 124 21.36 13.26 2.83
N VAL A 125 21.59 12.39 3.83
CA VAL A 125 20.88 11.10 3.94
C VAL A 125 19.37 11.31 4.06
N VAL A 126 18.92 12.22 4.94
CA VAL A 126 17.48 12.51 5.08
C VAL A 126 16.88 13.06 3.79
N ILE A 127 17.56 13.98 3.09
CA ILE A 127 17.10 14.52 1.81
C ILE A 127 17.02 13.40 0.76
N MET A 128 18.01 12.52 0.71
CA MET A 128 18.01 11.35 -0.18
C MET A 128 16.81 10.43 0.11
N LEU A 129 16.54 10.15 1.39
CA LEU A 129 15.40 9.31 1.78
C LEU A 129 14.06 9.96 1.43
N VAL A 130 13.92 11.28 1.60
CA VAL A 130 12.71 12.00 1.16
C VAL A 130 12.54 11.89 -0.36
N PHE A 131 13.60 12.07 -1.14
CA PHE A 131 13.54 11.93 -2.59
C PHE A 131 13.12 10.51 -3.03
N ILE A 132 13.71 9.48 -2.43
CA ILE A 132 13.33 8.09 -2.67
C ILE A 132 11.84 7.87 -2.35
N LEU A 133 11.37 8.37 -1.20
CA LEU A 133 9.97 8.27 -0.82
C LEU A 133 9.06 8.98 -1.83
N THR A 134 9.40 10.19 -2.27
CA THR A 134 8.58 10.91 -3.25
C THR A 134 8.45 10.20 -4.59
N ILE A 135 9.52 9.55 -5.06
CA ILE A 135 9.46 8.75 -6.29
C ILE A 135 8.58 7.53 -6.07
N PHE A 136 8.78 6.84 -4.94
CA PHE A 136 7.96 5.71 -4.56
C PHE A 136 6.48 6.10 -4.46
N THR A 137 6.16 7.27 -3.89
CA THR A 137 4.77 7.69 -3.80
C THR A 137 4.16 7.97 -5.17
N VAL A 138 4.87 8.72 -6.01
CA VAL A 138 4.41 9.07 -7.36
C VAL A 138 4.22 7.85 -8.24
N CYS A 139 5.05 6.81 -8.11
CA CYS A 139 4.90 5.60 -8.92
C CYS A 139 3.78 4.68 -8.43
N TRP A 140 3.50 4.63 -7.14
CA TRP A 140 2.45 3.76 -6.57
C TRP A 140 1.06 4.37 -6.59
N VAL A 141 0.94 5.72 -6.53
CA VAL A 141 -0.38 6.39 -6.54
C VAL A 141 -1.22 6.00 -7.77
N PRO A 142 -0.70 6.02 -9.02
CA PRO A 142 -1.48 5.61 -10.18
C PRO A 142 -1.99 4.17 -10.07
N LEU A 143 -1.14 3.25 -9.61
CA LEU A 143 -1.51 1.85 -9.41
C LEU A 143 -2.66 1.73 -8.39
N ILE A 144 -2.52 2.35 -7.22
CA ILE A 144 -3.55 2.32 -6.17
C ILE A 144 -4.85 2.94 -6.68
N VAL A 145 -4.79 4.07 -7.38
CA VAL A 145 -5.97 4.72 -7.95
C VAL A 145 -6.67 3.81 -8.95
N THR A 146 -5.92 3.17 -9.85
CA THR A 146 -6.51 2.25 -10.85
C THR A 146 -7.13 1.02 -10.21
N ILE A 147 -6.50 0.43 -9.19
CA ILE A 147 -7.03 -0.72 -8.45
C ILE A 147 -8.32 -0.31 -7.73
N LEU A 148 -8.28 0.78 -6.95
CA LEU A 148 -9.47 1.23 -6.24
C LEU A 148 -10.58 1.60 -7.23
N TYR A 149 -10.28 2.32 -8.30
CA TYR A 149 -11.27 2.66 -9.31
C TYR A 149 -11.94 1.42 -9.92
N ALA A 150 -11.15 0.38 -10.24
CA ALA A 150 -11.67 -0.88 -10.76
C ALA A 150 -12.56 -1.61 -9.73
N GLU A 151 -12.17 -1.62 -8.45
CA GLU A 151 -12.91 -2.29 -7.39
C GLU A 151 -14.22 -1.55 -7.01
N TYR A 152 -14.21 -0.21 -7.06
CA TYR A 152 -15.40 0.61 -6.79
C TYR A 152 -16.40 0.63 -7.94
N ARG A 153 -15.99 0.28 -9.16
CA ARG A 153 -16.89 0.21 -10.32
C ARG A 153 -17.76 -1.05 -10.20
N PRO A 154 -19.09 -0.92 -10.09
CA PRO A 154 -19.96 -2.09 -10.09
C PRO A 154 -19.84 -2.83 -11.42
N GLU A 155 -19.69 -4.15 -11.35
CA GLU A 155 -19.66 -5.01 -12.53
C GLU A 155 -21.09 -5.10 -13.08
N GLN A 156 -21.30 -4.54 -14.28
CA GLN A 156 -22.58 -4.57 -14.97
C GLN A 156 -22.60 -5.80 -15.87
N THR A 157 -23.37 -6.81 -15.49
CA THR A 157 -23.57 -7.98 -16.34
C THR A 157 -24.96 -7.88 -16.94
N GLU A 158 -25.04 -7.71 -18.25
CA GLU A 158 -26.33 -7.90 -18.94
C GLU A 158 -26.75 -9.35 -18.75
N ARG A 159 -28.05 -9.58 -18.49
CA ARG A 159 -28.61 -10.90 -18.24
C ARG A 159 -28.20 -11.83 -19.40
N VAL A 160 -27.24 -12.73 -19.16
CA VAL A 160 -26.75 -13.65 -20.19
C VAL A 160 -27.95 -14.42 -20.74
N SER A 161 -28.16 -14.32 -22.06
CA SER A 161 -29.24 -15.02 -22.74
C SER A 161 -29.13 -16.52 -22.52
N THR A 162 -30.27 -17.21 -22.51
CA THR A 162 -30.47 -18.63 -22.12
C THR A 162 -29.60 -19.67 -22.84
N TRP A 163 -28.76 -19.27 -23.81
CA TRP A 163 -27.82 -20.13 -24.53
C TRP A 163 -26.40 -20.15 -23.96
N TYR A 164 -26.10 -19.35 -22.93
CA TYR A 164 -24.87 -19.49 -22.14
C TYR A 164 -25.01 -20.69 -21.19
N GLN A 165 -24.65 -21.88 -21.68
CA GLN A 165 -24.38 -23.08 -20.89
C GLN A 165 -22.89 -23.18 -20.59
#